data_AF-A0A416VSM0-F1
#
_entry.id   AF-A0A416VSM0-F1
#
_cell.length_a   1.000
_cell.length_b   1.000
_cell.length_c   1.000
_cell.angle_alpha   90.00
_cell.angle_beta   90.00
_cell.angle_gamma   90.00
#
_symmetry.space_group_name_H-M   'P 1'
#
loop_
_entity.id
_entity.type
_entity.pdbx_description
1 polymer ?
#
loop_
_entity_poly.entity_id
_entity_poly.type
_entity_poly.pdbx_seq_one_letter_code
_entity_poly.pdbx_strand_id
1 'polypeptide(L)'
;MENDKLFELVKIDPFLLRVLEDEDKTREVCRAALEALSALIPKYELIANVPYSDVCLETLQKYCTDKADAIMYAINIPDAIMNEEIAEFILEKNPLAFPILKDTYFSPELCLFIDRDNPNYFSKYPSMLPRSVRETVNVFTLSRMLERRWGCGENFSLDELKEILQGKPFHIKESSSGKNVFMELEGGRFHILPEERKIREIKKGHKL
;
A
#
# COMPACT_ATOMS: atom_id res chain seq x y z
N MET A 1 7.25 -34.87 -20.07
CA MET A 1 6.20 -35.77 -20.60
C MET A 1 4.90 -35.68 -19.83
N GLU A 2 4.88 -35.87 -18.51
CA GLU A 2 3.62 -35.78 -17.72
C GLU A 2 3.12 -34.33 -17.58
N ASN A 3 4.03 -33.39 -17.25
CA ASN A 3 3.70 -31.95 -17.23
C ASN A 3 3.29 -31.39 -18.59
N ASP A 4 3.88 -31.86 -19.69
CA ASP A 4 3.51 -31.39 -21.04
C ASP A 4 2.07 -31.81 -21.39
N LYS A 5 1.66 -33.02 -20.96
CA LYS A 5 0.30 -33.50 -21.16
C LYS A 5 -0.69 -32.74 -20.28
N LEU A 6 -0.34 -32.48 -19.03
CA LEU A 6 -1.16 -31.68 -18.12
C LEU A 6 -1.35 -30.25 -18.65
N PHE A 7 -0.28 -29.64 -19.14
CA PHE A 7 -0.30 -28.30 -19.74
C PHE A 7 -1.26 -28.20 -20.94
N GLU A 8 -1.29 -29.20 -21.81
CA GLU A 8 -2.25 -29.24 -22.92
C GLU A 8 -3.70 -29.50 -22.44
N LEU A 9 -3.89 -30.31 -21.40
CA LEU A 9 -5.22 -30.56 -20.83
C LEU A 9 -5.84 -29.29 -20.22
N VAL A 10 -5.07 -28.50 -19.46
CA VAL A 10 -5.60 -27.26 -18.85
C VAL A 10 -5.93 -26.17 -19.87
N LYS A 11 -5.36 -26.22 -21.07
CA LYS A 11 -5.77 -25.33 -22.17
C LYS A 11 -7.11 -25.73 -22.78
N ILE A 12 -7.43 -27.02 -22.76
CA ILE A 12 -8.72 -27.53 -23.24
C ILE A 12 -9.80 -27.32 -22.18
N ASP A 13 -9.49 -27.63 -20.92
CA ASP A 13 -10.37 -27.44 -19.77
C ASP A 13 -9.63 -26.72 -18.62
N PRO A 14 -9.73 -25.38 -18.55
CA PRO A 14 -9.13 -24.58 -17.49
C PRO A 14 -9.60 -24.92 -16.07
N PHE A 15 -10.80 -25.49 -15.93
CA PHE A 15 -11.36 -25.83 -14.61
C PHE A 15 -10.69 -27.03 -13.96
N LEU A 16 -9.88 -27.78 -14.70
CA LEU A 16 -9.02 -28.82 -14.13
C LEU A 16 -8.14 -28.26 -13.00
N LEU A 17 -7.76 -26.97 -13.05
CA LEU A 17 -6.99 -26.33 -11.99
C LEU A 17 -7.63 -26.46 -10.59
N ARG A 18 -8.96 -26.62 -10.49
CA ARG A 18 -9.68 -26.79 -9.22
C ARG A 18 -9.45 -28.14 -8.55
N VAL A 19 -9.07 -29.16 -9.32
CA VAL A 19 -8.94 -30.55 -8.85
C VAL A 19 -7.50 -31.05 -8.86
N LEU A 20 -6.56 -30.24 -9.36
CA LEU A 20 -5.13 -30.57 -9.29
C LEU A 20 -4.61 -30.42 -7.86
N GLU A 21 -3.68 -31.29 -7.50
CA GLU A 21 -2.86 -31.12 -6.31
C GLU A 21 -1.90 -29.94 -6.50
N ASP A 22 -1.49 -29.31 -5.40
CA ASP A 22 -0.64 -28.11 -5.49
C ASP A 22 0.74 -28.39 -6.11
N GLU A 23 1.23 -29.62 -6.02
CA GLU A 23 2.49 -30.09 -6.64
C GLU A 23 2.44 -30.05 -8.17
N ASP A 24 1.25 -30.26 -8.75
CA ASP A 24 1.02 -30.27 -10.20
C ASP A 24 0.69 -28.87 -10.74
N LYS A 25 0.28 -27.95 -9.87
CA LYS A 25 0.03 -26.55 -10.20
C LYS A 25 1.35 -25.81 -10.32
N THR A 26 2.06 -25.99 -11.42
CA THR A 26 3.19 -25.13 -11.78
C THR A 26 2.69 -23.74 -12.20
N ARG A 27 3.58 -22.73 -12.17
CA ARG A 27 3.22 -21.37 -12.60
C ARG A 27 2.74 -21.35 -14.06
N GLU A 28 3.41 -22.13 -14.91
CA GLU A 28 3.10 -22.27 -16.33
C GLU A 28 1.70 -22.86 -16.54
N VAL A 29 1.34 -23.90 -15.78
CA VAL A 29 0.01 -24.52 -15.79
C VAL A 29 -1.05 -23.53 -15.33
N CYS A 30 -0.83 -22.81 -14.22
CA CYS A 30 -1.75 -21.78 -13.73
C CYS A 30 -1.98 -20.67 -14.78
N ARG A 31 -0.90 -20.13 -15.37
CA ARG A 31 -0.99 -19.11 -16.43
C ARG A 31 -1.76 -19.65 -17.63
N ALA A 32 -1.46 -20.85 -18.10
CA ALA A 32 -2.15 -21.45 -19.24
C ALA A 32 -3.65 -21.63 -19.00
N ALA A 33 -4.05 -22.09 -17.81
CA ALA A 33 -5.46 -22.22 -17.44
C ALA A 33 -6.17 -20.85 -17.43
N LEU A 34 -5.56 -19.84 -16.79
CA LEU A 34 -6.12 -18.49 -16.72
C LEU A 34 -6.28 -17.85 -18.11
N GLU A 35 -5.29 -18.02 -18.99
CA GLU A 35 -5.35 -17.52 -20.37
C GLU A 35 -6.41 -18.25 -21.21
N ALA A 36 -6.50 -19.57 -21.07
CA ALA A 36 -7.45 -20.39 -21.81
C ALA A 36 -8.91 -20.21 -21.34
N LEU A 37 -9.14 -19.68 -20.13
CA LEU A 37 -10.48 -19.42 -19.63
C LEU A 37 -11.22 -18.43 -20.56
N SER A 38 -12.46 -18.78 -20.93
CA SER A 38 -13.30 -17.96 -21.82
C SER A 38 -13.36 -16.50 -21.37
N ALA A 39 -13.35 -15.57 -22.33
CA ALA A 39 -13.48 -14.13 -22.06
C ALA A 39 -14.82 -13.76 -21.39
N LEU A 40 -15.83 -14.63 -21.48
CA LEU A 40 -17.13 -14.45 -20.81
C LEU A 40 -17.09 -14.88 -19.33
N ILE A 41 -16.02 -15.56 -18.89
CA ILE A 41 -15.87 -16.04 -17.52
C ILE A 41 -14.80 -15.20 -16.83
N PRO A 42 -15.13 -14.54 -15.72
CA PRO A 42 -14.16 -13.74 -14.98
C PRO A 42 -13.00 -14.57 -14.45
N LYS A 43 -11.77 -14.03 -14.48
CA LYS A 43 -10.57 -14.79 -14.08
C LYS A 43 -10.52 -15.10 -12.58
N TYR A 44 -11.21 -14.31 -11.75
CA TYR A 44 -11.31 -14.58 -10.32
C TYR A 44 -12.02 -15.93 -10.00
N GLU A 45 -12.74 -16.54 -10.95
CA GLU A 45 -13.32 -17.89 -10.81
C GLU A 45 -12.27 -19.00 -10.69
N LEU A 46 -11.06 -18.77 -11.20
CA LEU A 46 -9.94 -19.71 -11.13
C LEU A 46 -8.84 -19.24 -10.18
N ILE A 47 -8.71 -17.93 -9.93
CA ILE A 47 -7.62 -17.37 -9.13
C ILE A 47 -7.53 -17.94 -7.71
N ALA A 48 -8.67 -18.37 -7.13
CA ALA A 48 -8.73 -19.04 -5.82
C ALA A 48 -7.93 -20.35 -5.76
N ASN A 49 -7.58 -20.93 -6.91
CA ASN A 49 -6.85 -22.18 -7.03
C ASN A 49 -5.39 -21.96 -7.46
N VAL A 50 -4.93 -20.71 -7.55
CA VAL A 50 -3.58 -20.36 -7.98
C VAL A 50 -2.68 -20.16 -6.75
N PRO A 51 -1.66 -21.01 -6.52
CA PRO A 51 -0.84 -20.96 -5.32
C PRO A 51 0.39 -20.02 -5.45
N TYR A 52 0.33 -19.02 -6.33
CA TYR A 52 1.46 -18.14 -6.63
C TYR A 52 1.04 -16.68 -6.69
N SER A 53 1.65 -15.86 -5.83
CA SER A 53 1.36 -14.43 -5.77
C SER A 53 1.74 -13.70 -7.07
N ASP A 54 2.85 -14.09 -7.71
CA ASP A 54 3.29 -13.48 -8.97
C ASP A 54 2.28 -13.70 -10.10
N VAL A 55 1.72 -14.92 -10.21
CA VAL A 55 0.70 -15.24 -11.21
C VAL A 55 -0.62 -14.52 -10.91
N CYS A 56 -1.01 -14.41 -9.64
CA CYS A 56 -2.17 -13.64 -9.23
C CYS A 56 -2.00 -12.16 -9.61
N LEU A 57 -0.87 -11.54 -9.28
CA LEU A 57 -0.60 -10.14 -9.58
C LEU A 57 -0.61 -9.86 -11.09
N GLU A 58 0.05 -10.70 -11.90
CA GLU A 58 0.01 -10.61 -13.37
C GLU A 58 -1.43 -10.65 -13.90
N THR A 59 -2.26 -11.53 -13.33
CA THR A 59 -3.67 -11.66 -13.70
C THR A 59 -4.45 -10.39 -13.37
N LEU A 60 -4.24 -9.82 -12.18
CA LEU A 60 -4.89 -8.58 -11.78
C LEU A 60 -4.49 -7.42 -12.69
N GLN A 61 -3.20 -7.27 -12.98
CA GLN A 61 -2.69 -6.23 -13.86
C GLN A 61 -3.29 -6.30 -15.26
N LYS A 62 -3.55 -7.50 -15.76
CA LYS A 62 -4.09 -7.73 -17.10
C LYS A 62 -5.62 -7.66 -17.18
N TYR A 63 -6.33 -8.14 -16.15
CA TYR A 63 -7.76 -8.41 -16.23
C TYR A 63 -8.62 -7.69 -15.18
N CYS A 64 -8.04 -6.97 -14.21
CA CYS A 64 -8.81 -6.13 -13.30
C CYS A 64 -9.17 -4.82 -14.01
N THR A 65 -10.39 -4.75 -14.55
CA THR A 65 -10.82 -3.63 -15.41
C THR A 65 -11.52 -2.53 -14.64
N ASP A 66 -12.27 -2.90 -13.59
CA ASP A 66 -13.08 -1.95 -12.84
C ASP A 66 -12.99 -2.13 -11.30
N LYS A 67 -13.75 -1.30 -10.59
CA LYS A 67 -13.79 -1.30 -9.13
C LYS A 67 -14.44 -2.56 -8.54
N ALA A 68 -15.39 -3.17 -9.25
CA ALA A 68 -16.05 -4.39 -8.80
C ALA A 68 -15.10 -5.59 -8.94
N ASP A 69 -14.35 -5.67 -10.04
CA ASP A 69 -13.29 -6.66 -10.23
C ASP A 69 -12.31 -6.65 -9.06
N ALA A 70 -11.83 -5.47 -8.64
CA ALA A 70 -10.90 -5.35 -7.52
C ALA A 70 -11.45 -5.98 -6.22
N ILE A 71 -12.74 -5.78 -5.93
CA ILE A 71 -13.41 -6.42 -4.78
C ILE A 71 -13.47 -7.94 -4.98
N MET A 72 -13.83 -8.40 -6.17
CA MET A 72 -13.92 -9.84 -6.45
C MET A 72 -12.55 -10.52 -6.35
N TYR A 73 -11.48 -9.90 -6.81
CA TYR A 73 -10.12 -10.41 -6.62
C TYR A 73 -9.70 -10.41 -5.14
N ALA A 74 -10.02 -9.35 -4.38
CA ALA A 74 -9.74 -9.31 -2.94
C ALA A 74 -10.40 -10.47 -2.18
N ILE A 75 -11.62 -10.86 -2.58
CA ILE A 75 -12.37 -11.96 -1.96
C ILE A 75 -11.82 -13.33 -2.37
N ASN A 76 -11.40 -13.49 -3.64
CA ASN A 76 -11.09 -14.80 -4.20
C ASN A 76 -9.61 -15.17 -4.15
N ILE A 77 -8.69 -14.21 -3.99
CA ILE A 77 -7.26 -14.54 -3.78
C ILE A 77 -7.11 -15.13 -2.37
N PRO A 78 -6.52 -16.33 -2.22
CA PRO A 78 -6.35 -16.93 -0.90
C PRO A 78 -5.45 -16.06 -0.02
N ASP A 79 -5.77 -15.98 1.27
CA ASP A 79 -4.97 -15.20 2.22
C ASP A 79 -3.49 -15.61 2.23
N ALA A 80 -3.17 -16.89 2.06
CA ALA A 80 -1.79 -17.37 2.02
C ALA A 80 -1.00 -16.86 0.80
N ILE A 81 -1.71 -16.39 -0.23
CA ILE A 81 -1.15 -15.91 -1.51
C ILE A 81 -1.21 -14.38 -1.59
N MET A 82 -2.16 -13.75 -0.90
CA MET A 82 -2.25 -12.30 -0.75
C MET A 82 -0.95 -11.76 -0.12
N ASN A 83 -0.35 -10.75 -0.76
CA ASN A 83 0.82 -10.05 -0.27
C ASN A 83 0.61 -8.53 -0.36
N GLU A 84 1.60 -7.77 0.07
CA GLU A 84 1.54 -6.30 0.05
C GLU A 84 1.34 -5.74 -1.37
N GLU A 85 2.07 -6.23 -2.37
CA GLU A 85 1.95 -5.76 -3.76
C GLU A 85 0.54 -5.98 -4.36
N ILE A 86 -0.07 -7.14 -4.10
CA ILE A 86 -1.44 -7.43 -4.55
C ILE A 86 -2.44 -6.54 -3.80
N ALA A 87 -2.28 -6.41 -2.47
CA ALA A 87 -3.15 -5.57 -1.66
C ALA A 87 -3.10 -4.09 -2.10
N GLU A 88 -1.90 -3.57 -2.36
CA GLU A 88 -1.67 -2.23 -2.89
C GLU A 88 -2.39 -2.05 -4.24
N PHE A 89 -2.16 -2.96 -5.21
CA PHE A 89 -2.82 -2.87 -6.51
C PHE A 89 -4.35 -2.85 -6.39
N ILE A 90 -4.92 -3.73 -5.56
CA ILE A 90 -6.36 -3.81 -5.32
C ILE A 90 -6.89 -2.49 -4.73
N LEU A 91 -6.18 -1.94 -3.75
CA LEU A 91 -6.59 -0.72 -3.05
C LEU A 91 -6.46 0.53 -3.90
N GLU A 92 -5.43 0.61 -4.75
CA GLU A 92 -5.31 1.67 -5.76
C GLU A 92 -6.50 1.65 -6.72
N LYS A 93 -6.97 0.47 -7.10
CA LYS A 93 -8.16 0.32 -7.95
C LYS A 93 -9.45 0.63 -7.21
N ASN A 94 -9.60 0.12 -5.99
CA ASN A 94 -10.77 0.32 -5.17
C ASN A 94 -10.45 0.33 -3.66
N PRO A 95 -10.36 1.52 -3.05
CA PRO A 95 -10.15 1.67 -1.61
C PRO A 95 -11.23 1.01 -0.73
N LEU A 96 -12.42 0.71 -1.28
CA LEU A 96 -13.46 -0.02 -0.55
C LEU A 96 -13.11 -1.50 -0.31
N ALA A 97 -12.06 -2.03 -0.93
CA ALA A 97 -11.55 -3.37 -0.63
C ALA A 97 -10.83 -3.44 0.72
N PHE A 98 -10.47 -2.30 1.32
CA PHE A 98 -9.71 -2.25 2.57
C PHE A 98 -10.24 -3.14 3.70
N PRO A 99 -11.56 -3.19 4.01
CA PRO A 99 -12.07 -4.05 5.08
C PRO A 99 -11.98 -5.56 4.80
N ILE A 100 -11.73 -5.95 3.55
CA ILE A 100 -11.63 -7.36 3.12
C ILE A 100 -10.21 -7.89 3.38
N LEU A 101 -9.23 -7.01 3.30
CA LEU A 101 -7.81 -7.35 3.42
C LEU A 101 -7.39 -7.46 4.89
N LYS A 102 -6.37 -8.28 5.16
CA LYS A 102 -5.81 -8.46 6.51
C LYS A 102 -4.79 -7.39 6.85
N ASP A 103 -4.72 -7.07 8.14
CA ASP A 103 -3.77 -6.12 8.74
C ASP A 103 -2.31 -6.34 8.36
N THR A 104 -1.92 -7.59 8.06
CA THR A 104 -0.55 -7.95 7.68
C THR A 104 -0.10 -7.35 6.34
N TYR A 105 -1.03 -6.88 5.51
CA TYR A 105 -0.74 -6.30 4.20
C TYR A 105 -0.71 -4.76 4.21
N PHE A 106 -0.87 -4.14 5.38
CA PHE A 106 -1.06 -2.70 5.48
C PHE A 106 0.22 -2.00 5.97
N SER A 107 0.96 -1.41 5.02
CA SER A 107 2.07 -0.51 5.31
C SER A 107 1.59 0.87 5.77
N PRO A 108 2.44 1.65 6.48
CA PRO A 108 2.15 3.05 6.76
C PRO A 108 1.83 3.88 5.51
N GLU A 109 2.52 3.60 4.39
CA GLU A 109 2.31 4.20 3.08
C GLU A 109 0.88 3.95 2.58
N LEU A 110 0.46 2.70 2.59
CA LEU A 110 -0.87 2.31 2.16
C LEU A 110 -1.96 2.89 3.07
N CYS A 111 -1.75 2.91 4.39
CA CYS A 111 -2.66 3.58 5.31
C CYS A 111 -2.76 5.08 5.03
N LEU A 112 -1.65 5.74 4.70
CA LEU A 112 -1.66 7.15 4.32
C LEU A 112 -2.42 7.38 3.02
N PHE A 113 -2.25 6.51 2.03
CA PHE A 113 -3.00 6.55 0.78
C PHE A 113 -4.51 6.47 1.03
N ILE A 114 -4.97 5.49 1.83
CA ILE A 114 -6.38 5.29 2.16
C ILE A 114 -6.98 6.47 2.93
N ASP A 115 -6.26 7.04 3.88
CA ASP A 115 -6.74 8.18 4.67
C ASP A 115 -6.90 9.45 3.82
N ARG A 116 -6.06 9.61 2.79
CA ARG A 116 -6.15 10.73 1.83
C ARG A 116 -7.30 10.56 0.84
N ASP A 117 -7.49 9.35 0.32
CA ASP A 117 -8.60 9.07 -0.61
C ASP A 117 -9.97 9.12 0.11
N ASN A 118 -10.01 8.69 1.37
CA ASN A 118 -11.20 8.69 2.20
C ASN A 118 -10.97 9.42 3.53
N PRO A 119 -11.02 10.77 3.55
CA PRO A 119 -10.77 11.56 4.74
C PRO A 119 -11.63 11.12 5.93
N ASN A 120 -10.98 10.88 7.06
CA ASN A 120 -11.56 10.38 8.31
C ASN A 120 -11.94 8.89 8.32
N TYR A 121 -11.49 8.08 7.36
CA TYR A 121 -11.75 6.64 7.37
C TYR A 121 -11.32 5.98 8.69
N PHE A 122 -10.06 6.16 9.11
CA PHE A 122 -9.56 5.59 10.36
C PHE A 122 -10.07 6.29 11.62
N SER A 123 -10.61 7.52 11.50
CA SER A 123 -11.34 8.16 12.60
C SER A 123 -12.70 7.47 12.83
N LYS A 124 -13.39 7.07 11.75
CA LYS A 124 -14.69 6.36 11.79
C LYS A 124 -14.53 4.89 12.14
N TYR A 125 -13.46 4.26 11.66
CA TYR A 125 -13.17 2.85 11.87
C TYR A 125 -11.78 2.65 12.52
N PRO A 126 -11.58 3.04 13.78
CA PRO A 126 -10.27 2.96 14.43
C PRO A 126 -9.72 1.54 14.51
N SER A 127 -10.57 0.50 14.56
CA SER A 127 -10.12 -0.89 14.56
C SER A 127 -9.45 -1.32 13.27
N MET A 128 -9.70 -0.61 12.16
CA MET A 128 -9.14 -0.91 10.84
C MET A 128 -7.71 -0.40 10.65
N LEU A 129 -7.22 0.48 11.53
CA LEU A 129 -5.82 0.94 11.47
C LEU A 129 -4.91 -0.10 12.14
N PRO A 130 -3.95 -0.71 11.43
CA PRO A 130 -3.04 -1.68 12.02
C PRO A 130 -2.34 -1.17 13.27
N ARG A 131 -2.15 -2.08 14.23
CA ARG A 131 -1.41 -1.79 15.45
C ARG A 131 0.02 -1.33 15.16
N SER A 132 0.69 -1.98 14.20
CA SER A 132 2.05 -1.64 13.74
C SER A 132 2.16 -0.20 13.25
N VAL A 133 1.15 0.29 12.53
CA VAL A 133 1.09 1.66 12.01
C VAL A 133 0.75 2.64 13.12
N ARG A 134 -0.14 2.28 14.05
CA ARG A 134 -0.60 3.18 15.12
C ARG A 134 0.44 3.41 16.22
N GLU A 135 1.24 2.41 16.54
CA GLU A 135 2.15 2.44 17.69
C GLU A 135 3.55 3.00 17.36
N THR A 136 3.82 3.30 16.09
CA THR A 136 5.12 3.79 15.63
C THR A 136 5.01 5.18 14.99
N VAL A 137 6.10 5.93 14.98
CA VAL A 137 6.21 7.18 14.20
C VAL A 137 6.62 6.80 12.78
N ASN A 138 5.74 7.08 11.82
CA ASN A 138 5.84 6.68 10.41
C ASN A 138 5.12 7.72 9.53
N VAL A 139 5.06 7.50 8.21
CA VAL A 139 4.51 8.50 7.27
C VAL A 139 3.04 8.82 7.55
N PHE A 140 2.24 7.82 7.92
CA PHE A 140 0.82 8.00 8.27
C PHE A 140 0.65 8.84 9.54
N THR A 141 1.30 8.42 10.62
CA THR A 141 1.19 9.08 11.92
C THR A 141 1.79 10.49 11.90
N LEU A 142 2.90 10.68 11.18
CA LEU A 142 3.51 12.00 10.96
C LEU A 142 2.57 12.94 10.21
N SER A 143 1.99 12.49 9.10
CA SER A 143 0.99 13.26 8.34
C SER A 143 -0.16 13.71 9.26
N ARG A 144 -0.69 12.78 10.08
CA ARG A 144 -1.77 13.08 11.04
C ARG A 144 -1.32 14.04 12.17
N MET A 145 -0.08 13.94 12.63
CA MET A 145 0.49 14.86 13.63
C MET A 145 0.59 16.28 13.06
N LEU A 146 1.05 16.41 11.82
CA LEU A 146 1.14 17.70 11.12
C LEU A 146 -0.24 18.29 10.88
N GLU A 147 -1.19 17.47 10.42
CA GLU A 147 -2.58 17.90 10.20
C GLU A 147 -3.25 18.39 11.48
N ARG A 148 -3.14 17.63 12.58
CA ARG A 148 -3.75 18.02 13.87
C ARG A 148 -3.18 19.30 14.46
N ARG A 149 -1.88 19.55 14.27
CA ARG A 149 -1.18 20.64 14.96
C ARG A 149 -1.08 21.91 14.11
N TRP A 150 -1.04 21.78 12.79
CA TRP A 150 -0.85 22.91 11.87
C TRP A 150 -1.81 22.90 10.66
N GLY A 151 -2.66 21.87 10.49
CA GLY A 151 -3.60 21.80 9.36
C GLY A 151 -2.89 21.70 8.00
N CYS A 152 -1.75 21.01 7.96
CA CYS A 152 -0.89 20.96 6.79
C CYS A 152 -0.34 19.57 6.48
N GLY A 153 -0.86 18.50 7.08
CA GLY A 153 -0.36 17.14 6.86
C GLY A 153 -0.57 16.66 5.43
N GLU A 154 -1.66 17.08 4.79
CA GLU A 154 -1.95 16.79 3.39
C GLU A 154 -1.02 17.54 2.40
N ASN A 155 -0.35 18.60 2.86
CA ASN A 155 0.52 19.41 2.00
C ASN A 155 1.88 18.76 1.72
N PHE A 156 2.25 17.71 2.47
CA PHE A 156 3.51 16.99 2.29
C PHE A 156 3.32 15.78 1.39
N SER A 157 4.16 15.63 0.38
CA SER A 157 4.29 14.41 -0.40
C SER A 157 4.78 13.24 0.46
N LEU A 158 4.63 12.02 -0.05
CA LEU A 158 5.13 10.83 0.64
C LEU A 158 6.65 10.89 0.86
N ASP A 159 7.39 11.36 -0.14
CA ASP A 159 8.85 11.48 -0.06
C ASP A 159 9.27 12.53 0.97
N GLU A 160 8.61 13.69 1.01
CA GLU A 160 8.89 14.71 2.03
C GLU A 160 8.63 14.17 3.45
N LEU A 161 7.56 13.39 3.66
CA LEU A 161 7.32 12.75 4.95
C LEU A 161 8.44 11.76 5.31
N LYS A 162 8.92 10.97 4.34
CA LYS A 162 10.05 10.04 4.54
C LYS A 162 11.33 10.78 4.90
N GLU A 163 11.63 11.88 4.21
CA GLU A 163 12.79 12.70 4.51
C GLU A 163 12.72 13.31 5.92
N ILE A 164 11.54 13.79 6.36
CA ILE A 164 11.35 14.31 7.72
C ILE A 164 11.57 13.22 8.77
N LEU A 165 11.08 12.00 8.53
CA LEU A 165 11.32 10.85 9.42
C LEU A 165 12.80 10.47 9.53
N GLN A 166 13.58 10.74 8.47
CA GLN A 166 15.04 10.57 8.47
C GLN A 166 15.77 11.74 9.14
N GLY A 167 15.04 12.71 9.70
CA GLY A 167 15.59 13.85 10.42
C GLY A 167 15.88 15.07 9.54
N LYS A 168 15.43 15.10 8.27
CA LYS A 168 15.57 16.29 7.43
C LYS A 168 14.74 17.44 8.02
N PRO A 169 15.34 18.60 8.31
CA PRO A 169 14.60 19.77 8.73
C PRO A 169 13.65 20.27 7.63
N PHE A 170 12.53 20.86 8.03
CA PHE A 170 11.48 21.29 7.12
C PHE A 170 10.78 22.56 7.60
N HIS A 171 10.05 23.21 6.70
CA HIS A 171 9.29 24.42 7.01
C HIS A 171 7.81 24.13 7.20
N ILE A 172 7.20 24.76 8.19
CA ILE A 172 5.75 24.81 8.38
C ILE A 172 5.30 26.25 8.34
N LYS A 173 4.18 26.51 7.65
CA LYS A 173 3.50 27.80 7.73
C LYS A 173 2.52 27.77 8.89
N GLU A 174 2.77 28.58 9.92
CA GLU A 174 1.91 28.63 11.09
C GLU A 174 0.56 29.31 10.75
N SER A 175 -0.55 28.62 10.99
CA SER A 175 -1.89 29.09 10.60
C SER A 175 -2.33 30.35 11.38
N SER A 176 -1.81 30.55 12.60
CA SER A 176 -2.15 31.68 13.47
C SER A 176 -1.42 32.98 13.12
N SER A 177 -0.15 32.89 12.70
CA SER A 177 0.72 34.05 12.48
C SER A 177 1.12 34.24 11.01
N GLY A 178 0.89 33.23 10.17
CA GLY A 178 1.36 33.18 8.79
C GLY A 178 2.89 33.04 8.64
N LYS A 179 3.64 32.93 9.75
CA LYS A 179 5.10 32.81 9.74
C LYS A 179 5.53 31.42 9.33
N ASN A 180 6.65 31.36 8.61
CA ASN A 180 7.33 30.09 8.34
C ASN A 180 8.20 29.75 9.56
N VAL A 181 7.98 28.57 10.12
CA VAL A 181 8.75 28.02 11.23
C VAL A 181 9.62 26.91 10.67
N PHE A 182 10.92 26.95 10.95
CA PHE A 182 11.85 25.89 10.60
C PHE A 182 11.92 24.88 11.73
N MET A 183 11.75 23.60 11.42
CA MET A 183 11.59 22.55 12.42
C MET A 183 12.34 21.29 12.03
N GLU A 184 12.61 20.45 13.01
CA GLU A 184 13.07 19.07 12.82
C GLU A 184 12.22 18.11 13.66
N LEU A 185 12.19 16.84 13.25
CA LEU A 185 11.55 15.76 14.00
C LEU A 185 12.65 14.92 14.66
N GLU A 186 12.72 14.96 15.99
CA GLU A 186 13.68 14.17 16.78
C GLU A 186 12.93 13.37 17.83
N GLY A 187 13.17 12.05 17.90
CA GLY A 187 12.52 11.17 18.88
C GLY A 187 10.98 11.22 18.85
N GLY A 188 10.38 11.48 17.68
CA GLY A 188 8.93 11.63 17.52
C GLY A 188 8.36 12.96 18.01
N ARG A 189 9.20 13.97 18.28
CA ARG A 189 8.80 15.30 18.72
C ARG A 189 9.30 16.37 17.75
N PHE A 190 8.50 17.41 17.58
CA PHE A 190 8.88 18.55 16.75
C PHE A 190 9.70 19.55 17.57
N HIS A 191 10.88 19.89 17.06
CA HIS A 191 11.78 20.88 17.63
C HIS A 191 11.85 22.09 16.69
N ILE A 192 11.66 23.29 17.23
CA ILE A 192 11.81 24.52 16.46
C ILE A 192 13.30 24.83 16.36
N LEU A 193 13.79 24.94 15.14
CA LEU A 193 15.14 25.36 14.87
C LEU A 193 15.21 26.89 14.76
N PRO A 194 16.29 27.52 15.24
CA PRO A 194 16.54 28.93 14.95
C PRO A 194 16.71 29.10 13.43
N GLU A 195 16.05 30.09 12.83
CA GLU A 195 16.20 30.37 11.39
C GLU A 195 17.67 30.41 10.98
N GLU A 196 17.98 29.88 9.79
CA GLU A 196 19.33 29.68 9.23
C GLU A 196 20.28 30.90 9.35
N ARG A 197 19.74 32.12 9.51
CA ARG A 197 20.52 33.31 9.85
C ARG A 197 21.37 33.13 11.11
N LYS A 198 20.88 32.45 12.15
CA LYS A 198 21.65 32.22 13.39
C LYS A 198 22.74 31.15 13.24
N ILE A 199 22.55 30.14 12.40
CA ILE A 199 23.59 29.12 12.16
C ILE A 199 24.78 29.70 11.39
N ARG A 200 24.52 30.63 10.44
CA ARG A 200 25.59 31.37 9.75
C ARG A 200 26.29 32.40 10.65
N GLU A 201 25.58 33.04 11.58
CA GLU A 201 26.17 33.96 12.56
C GLU A 201 26.99 33.24 13.64
N ILE A 202 26.55 32.07 14.11
CA ILE A 202 27.32 31.24 15.07
C ILE A 202 28.61 30.70 14.42
N LYS A 203 28.59 30.37 13.12
CA LYS A 203 29.79 30.01 12.35
C LYS A 203 30.70 31.20 11.99
N LYS A 204 30.17 32.42 11.94
CA LYS A 204 30.96 33.65 11.70
C LYS A 204 31.48 34.31 12.99
N GLY A 205 30.90 33.99 14.14
CA GLY A 205 31.25 34.57 15.45
C GLY A 205 32.35 33.85 16.23
N HIS A 206 32.85 32.71 15.75
CA HIS A 206 34.02 32.03 16.34
C HIS A 206 35.21 32.06 15.37
N LYS A 207 35.85 33.22 15.29
CA LYS A 207 37.29 33.29 15.02
C LYS A 207 37.92 34.04 16.19
N LEU A 208 38.70 33.29 16.97
CA LEU A 208 39.68 33.78 17.94
C LEU A 208 40.63 34.79 17.30
#